data_AF-A0A6M6BFK5-F1
#
_entry.id   AF-A0A6M6BFK5-F1
#
_cell.length_a   1.000
_cell.length_b   1.000
_cell.length_c   1.000
_cell.angle_alpha   90.00
_cell.angle_beta   90.00
_cell.angle_gamma   90.00
#
_symmetry.space_group_name_H-M   'P 1'
#
loop_
_entity.id
_entity.type
_entity.pdbx_description
1 polymer ?
#
loop_
_entity_poly.entity_id
_entity_poly.type
_entity_poly.pdbx_seq_one_letter_code
_entity_poly.pdbx_strand_id
1 'polypeptide(L)'
;MDFLKLLARLAETNTQTLTVTGPRRTALRRLAQAGTAVLPAVLTALPQPAAARDSRTAQDVLKLALVLEQLENEFYTQALKQPLSFFGTTENQAAIQTIQRHEQQHVAVFTRLLVNSGATLDAAPRFDFTGSKNGTQAALYPDVFTNFDTFLRVAQLLEDTGVRAYKGQAEYVQFDNFLLESAVRVHSVEARHASHIRTMRRQRGATVKSWVSPSDAPITTAGSVAAKAYAGEENYAQYLAGNNLVPFVDNLPINIATPPLSQAAILAKVAEAFDEPLDALTATEVASLFIY
;
A
#
# COMPACT_ATOMS: atom_id res chain seq x y z
N MET A 1 14.86 22.98 18.01
CA MET A 1 13.64 23.18 17.20
C MET A 1 12.51 22.52 17.97
N ASP A 2 11.50 23.28 18.36
CA ASP A 2 10.50 22.87 19.36
C ASP A 2 9.31 22.23 18.65
N PHE A 3 9.19 20.90 18.76
CA PHE A 3 8.22 20.08 18.03
C PHE A 3 6.77 20.55 18.26
N LEU A 4 6.49 21.08 19.44
CA LEU A 4 5.19 21.64 19.79
C LEU A 4 4.89 22.94 19.01
N LYS A 5 5.91 23.73 18.67
CA LYS A 5 5.75 24.93 17.82
C LYS A 5 5.54 24.58 16.35
N LEU A 6 6.03 23.43 15.89
CA LEU A 6 5.76 22.94 14.54
C LEU A 6 4.30 22.46 14.41
N LEU A 7 3.80 21.73 15.41
CA LEU A 7 2.40 21.29 15.47
C LEU A 7 1.44 22.47 15.61
N ALA A 8 1.78 23.47 16.43
CA ALA A 8 1.00 24.71 16.55
C ALA A 8 0.94 25.48 15.22
N ARG A 9 2.05 25.55 14.46
CA ARG A 9 2.07 26.18 13.12
C ARG A 9 1.25 25.42 12.08
N LEU A 10 1.23 24.09 12.14
CA LEU A 10 0.38 23.26 11.28
C LEU A 10 -1.11 23.42 11.62
N ALA A 11 -1.45 23.58 12.90
CA ALA A 11 -2.81 23.85 13.36
C ALA A 11 -3.26 25.30 13.10
N GLU A 12 -2.35 26.27 13.12
CA GLU A 12 -2.61 27.70 12.86
C GLU A 12 -2.55 28.07 11.37
N THR A 13 -2.28 27.12 10.46
CA THR A 13 -2.37 27.36 9.02
C THR A 13 -3.84 27.51 8.65
N ASN A 14 -4.31 28.75 8.81
CA ASN A 14 -5.67 29.22 8.69
C ASN A 14 -6.22 28.95 7.28
N THR A 15 -7.45 28.44 7.22
CA THR A 15 -8.26 28.09 6.05
C THR A 15 -8.64 29.28 5.14
N GLN A 16 -7.95 30.41 5.26
CA GLN A 16 -8.26 31.66 4.57
C GLN A 16 -7.19 32.07 3.55
N THR A 17 -6.80 31.16 2.65
CA THR A 17 -6.41 31.50 1.27
C THR A 17 -6.60 30.30 0.35
N LEU A 18 -7.72 29.59 0.47
CA LEU A 18 -8.20 28.71 -0.60
C LEU A 18 -8.99 29.54 -1.62
N THR A 19 -8.31 30.45 -2.31
CA THR A 19 -8.81 30.89 -3.61
C THR A 19 -8.67 29.70 -4.56
N VAL A 20 -9.77 28.99 -4.73
CA VAL A 20 -9.94 27.91 -5.72
C VAL A 20 -9.77 28.54 -7.11
N THR A 21 -8.54 28.64 -7.59
CA THR A 21 -8.25 28.84 -9.01
C THR A 21 -7.81 27.50 -9.56
N GLY A 22 -8.71 26.87 -10.33
CA GLY A 22 -8.49 25.54 -10.87
C GLY A 22 -7.22 25.40 -11.73
N PRO A 23 -6.71 24.16 -11.90
CA PRO A 23 -5.41 23.87 -12.51
C PRO A 23 -5.23 24.45 -13.92
N ARG A 24 -6.33 24.62 -14.68
CA ARG A 24 -6.29 25.20 -16.04
C ARG A 24 -5.83 26.66 -16.07
N ARG A 25 -6.21 27.48 -15.09
CA ARG A 25 -5.94 28.94 -15.10
C ARG A 25 -4.49 29.25 -14.71
N THR A 26 -3.90 28.41 -13.87
CA THR A 26 -2.49 28.46 -13.46
C THR A 26 -1.57 28.02 -14.59
N ALA A 27 -1.94 26.97 -15.35
CA ALA A 27 -1.19 26.53 -16.53
C ALA A 27 -1.15 27.60 -17.64
N LEU A 28 -2.29 28.24 -17.93
CA LEU A 28 -2.38 29.31 -18.93
C LEU A 28 -1.60 30.57 -18.55
N ARG A 29 -1.55 30.93 -17.26
CA ARG A 29 -0.73 32.06 -16.79
C ARG A 29 0.77 31.80 -16.89
N ARG A 30 1.22 30.55 -16.70
CA ARG A 30 2.63 30.18 -16.85
C ARG A 30 3.06 30.15 -18.33
N LEU A 31 2.17 29.77 -19.23
CA LEU A 31 2.37 29.87 -20.69
C LEU A 31 2.49 31.34 -21.16
N ALA A 32 1.72 32.25 -20.56
CA ALA A 32 1.79 33.68 -20.88
C ALA A 32 3.07 34.39 -20.38
N GLN A 33 3.81 33.78 -19.43
CA GLN A 33 5.05 34.34 -18.87
C GLN A 33 6.33 33.78 -19.51
N ALA A 34 6.22 32.76 -20.37
CA ALA A 34 7.34 32.19 -21.08
C ALA A 34 7.55 32.90 -22.44
N GLY A 35 8.21 34.05 -22.41
CA GLY A 35 8.79 34.65 -23.61
C GLY A 35 9.87 33.73 -24.20
N THR A 36 9.81 33.52 -25.52
CA THR A 36 10.77 32.92 -26.47
C THR A 36 12.10 32.34 -25.93
N ALA A 37 12.04 31.38 -25.01
CA ALA A 37 13.16 30.54 -24.60
C ALA A 37 12.75 29.08 -24.70
N VAL A 38 13.32 28.37 -25.66
CA VAL A 38 13.08 26.94 -25.92
C VAL A 38 13.70 26.15 -24.77
N LEU A 39 12.89 25.80 -23.77
CA LEU A 39 13.24 24.84 -22.72
C LEU A 39 12.54 23.50 -23.01
N PRO A 40 13.26 22.41 -23.30
CA PRO A 40 12.67 21.08 -23.46
C PRO A 40 12.50 20.46 -22.07
N ALA A 41 11.47 20.86 -21.30
CA ALA A 41 11.19 20.27 -19.99
C ALA A 41 9.75 20.42 -19.47
N VAL A 42 8.71 20.52 -20.32
CA VAL A 42 7.30 20.45 -19.85
C VAL A 42 6.44 19.66 -20.83
N LEU A 43 6.69 18.36 -20.90
CA LEU A 43 5.73 17.32 -21.29
C LEU A 43 5.72 16.39 -20.07
N THR A 44 4.68 16.16 -19.28
CA THR A 44 3.25 16.05 -19.58
C THR A 44 2.45 16.14 -18.26
N ALA A 45 1.65 17.19 -18.06
CA ALA A 45 0.50 17.11 -17.17
C ALA A 45 -0.71 16.75 -18.05
N LEU A 46 -0.83 15.47 -18.42
CA LEU A 46 -2.07 15.01 -19.04
C LEU A 46 -3.21 15.23 -18.05
N PRO A 47 -4.35 15.80 -18.46
CA PRO A 47 -5.50 15.89 -17.59
C PRO A 47 -5.90 14.48 -17.19
N GLN A 48 -5.78 14.15 -15.90
CA GLN A 48 -6.43 12.95 -15.38
C GLN A 48 -7.92 13.04 -15.73
N PRO A 49 -8.53 11.97 -16.28
CA PRO A 49 -9.98 11.93 -16.41
C PRO A 49 -10.57 12.22 -15.04
N ALA A 50 -11.62 13.04 -14.98
CA ALA A 50 -12.34 13.27 -13.74
C ALA A 50 -12.81 11.90 -13.23
N ALA A 51 -12.12 11.38 -12.21
CA ALA A 51 -12.52 10.13 -11.56
C ALA A 51 -13.97 10.32 -11.12
N ALA A 52 -14.83 9.36 -11.48
CA ALA A 52 -16.18 9.32 -10.95
C ALA A 52 -16.08 9.40 -9.41
N ARG A 53 -16.93 10.21 -8.76
CA ARG A 53 -16.97 10.26 -7.29
C ARG A 53 -17.26 8.85 -6.79
N ASP A 54 -16.26 8.20 -6.22
CA ASP A 54 -16.42 6.94 -5.50
C ASP A 54 -17.33 7.23 -4.29
N SER A 55 -18.48 6.58 -4.23
CA SER A 55 -19.51 6.80 -3.21
C SER A 55 -19.37 5.83 -2.03
N ARG A 56 -18.17 5.28 -1.83
CA ARG A 56 -17.88 4.31 -0.77
C ARG A 56 -18.19 4.86 0.62
N THR A 57 -18.83 4.04 1.44
CA THR A 57 -19.14 4.35 2.84
C THR A 57 -18.06 3.84 3.79
N ALA A 58 -18.06 4.31 5.03
CA ALA A 58 -17.20 3.74 6.07
C ALA A 58 -17.43 2.24 6.29
N GLN A 59 -18.67 1.76 6.14
CA GLN A 59 -18.97 0.32 6.26
C GLN A 59 -18.32 -0.49 5.13
N ASP A 60 -18.31 0.03 3.91
CA ASP A 60 -17.65 -0.63 2.78
C ASP A 60 -16.13 -0.73 3.00
N VAL A 61 -15.52 0.31 3.58
CA VAL A 61 -14.09 0.28 3.98
C VAL A 61 -13.84 -0.81 5.02
N LEU A 62 -14.68 -0.88 6.06
CA LEU A 62 -14.54 -1.88 7.11
C LEU A 62 -14.75 -3.30 6.60
N LYS A 63 -15.66 -3.51 5.64
CA LYS A 63 -15.89 -4.80 4.98
C LYS A 63 -14.68 -5.21 4.14
N LEU A 64 -14.11 -4.29 3.37
CA LEU A 64 -12.90 -4.55 2.61
C LEU A 64 -11.74 -4.94 3.54
N ALA A 65 -11.50 -4.13 4.59
CA ALA A 65 -10.48 -4.42 5.58
C ALA A 65 -10.69 -5.82 6.18
N LEU A 66 -11.91 -6.14 6.65
CA LEU A 66 -12.20 -7.47 7.20
C LEU A 66 -11.87 -8.62 6.24
N VAL A 67 -12.17 -8.48 4.94
CA VAL A 67 -11.86 -9.53 3.95
C VAL A 67 -10.35 -9.69 3.73
N LEU A 68 -9.60 -8.59 3.69
CA LEU A 68 -8.13 -8.63 3.57
C LEU A 68 -7.50 -9.30 4.81
N GLU A 69 -7.94 -8.92 5.99
CA GLU A 69 -7.44 -9.51 7.25
C GLU A 69 -7.81 -10.99 7.39
N GLN A 70 -8.99 -11.40 6.91
CA GLN A 70 -9.38 -12.81 6.86
C GLN A 70 -8.51 -13.62 5.90
N LEU A 71 -8.17 -13.03 4.75
CA LEU A 71 -7.28 -13.62 3.74
C LEU A 71 -5.90 -13.88 4.33
N GLU A 72 -5.28 -12.87 4.96
CA GLU A 72 -3.94 -12.97 5.55
C GLU A 72 -3.93 -13.90 6.77
N ASN A 73 -4.91 -13.78 7.67
CA ASN A 73 -5.03 -14.69 8.81
C ASN A 73 -5.14 -16.16 8.35
N GLU A 74 -5.96 -16.48 7.35
CA GLU A 74 -6.06 -17.86 6.85
C GLU A 74 -4.78 -18.29 6.12
N PHE A 75 -4.12 -17.39 5.37
CA PHE A 75 -2.84 -17.67 4.71
C PHE A 75 -1.77 -18.13 5.71
N TYR A 76 -1.57 -17.34 6.76
CA TYR A 76 -0.59 -17.66 7.80
C TYR A 76 -1.03 -18.86 8.65
N THR A 77 -2.33 -19.04 8.89
CA THR A 77 -2.87 -20.23 9.56
C THR A 77 -2.58 -21.50 8.76
N GLN A 78 -2.67 -21.48 7.43
CA GLN A 78 -2.31 -22.62 6.59
C GLN A 78 -0.80 -22.87 6.57
N ALA A 79 0.02 -21.82 6.55
CA ALA A 79 1.47 -21.95 6.63
C ALA A 79 1.91 -22.64 7.93
N LEU A 80 1.32 -22.28 9.07
CA LEU A 80 1.64 -22.86 10.38
C LEU A 80 1.24 -24.33 10.55
N LYS A 81 0.52 -24.92 9.60
CA LYS A 81 0.28 -26.37 9.52
C LYS A 81 1.48 -27.13 8.93
N GLN A 82 2.41 -26.44 8.27
CA GLN A 82 3.60 -27.04 7.68
C GLN A 82 4.65 -27.41 8.73
N PRO A 83 5.50 -28.42 8.48
CA PRO A 83 6.56 -28.82 9.40
C PRO A 83 7.64 -27.72 9.54
N LEU A 84 8.43 -27.76 10.61
CA LEU A 84 9.56 -26.82 10.82
C LEU A 84 10.52 -26.76 9.62
N SER A 85 10.72 -27.86 8.90
CA SER A 85 11.56 -27.93 7.71
C SER A 85 11.09 -27.00 6.57
N PHE A 86 9.80 -26.65 6.51
CA PHE A 86 9.28 -25.64 5.58
C PHE A 86 9.84 -24.26 5.90
N PHE A 87 9.81 -23.83 7.16
CA PHE A 87 10.31 -22.52 7.59
C PHE A 87 11.85 -22.43 7.61
N GLY A 88 12.52 -23.58 7.66
CA GLY A 88 13.97 -23.73 7.75
C GLY A 88 14.54 -23.47 9.15
N THR A 89 14.00 -22.50 9.89
CA THR A 89 14.43 -22.16 11.24
C THR A 89 13.25 -21.91 12.18
N THR A 90 13.48 -22.05 13.49
CA THR A 90 12.50 -21.76 14.54
C THR A 90 12.17 -20.28 14.62
N GLU A 91 13.14 -19.42 14.33
CA GLU A 91 12.96 -17.96 14.30
C GLU A 91 11.98 -17.55 13.20
N ASN A 92 12.11 -18.14 12.01
CA ASN A 92 11.19 -17.89 10.91
C ASN A 92 9.77 -18.35 11.24
N GLN A 93 9.62 -19.54 11.82
CA GLN A 93 8.31 -20.04 12.25
C GLN A 93 7.67 -19.13 13.32
N ALA A 94 8.45 -18.69 14.31
CA ALA A 94 7.98 -17.81 15.37
C ALA A 94 7.59 -16.41 14.87
N ALA A 95 8.30 -15.89 13.86
CA ALA A 95 7.93 -14.67 13.18
C ALA A 95 6.57 -14.80 12.47
N ILE A 96 6.39 -15.85 11.66
CA ILE A 96 5.11 -16.13 10.99
C ILE A 96 3.98 -16.34 12.00
N GLN A 97 4.24 -17.01 13.12
CA GLN A 97 3.25 -17.17 14.20
C GLN A 97 2.87 -15.83 14.84
N THR A 98 3.82 -14.89 14.94
CA THR A 98 3.55 -13.58 15.51
C THR A 98 2.70 -12.73 14.57
N ILE A 99 3.01 -12.73 13.27
CA ILE A 99 2.21 -12.07 12.23
C ILE A 99 0.78 -12.63 12.25
N GLN A 100 0.64 -13.95 12.19
CA GLN A 100 -0.68 -14.61 12.25
C GLN A 100 -1.54 -14.18 13.46
N ARG A 101 -0.92 -14.00 14.64
CA ARG A 101 -1.66 -13.51 15.82
C ARG A 101 -2.10 -12.06 15.70
N HIS A 102 -1.35 -11.21 14.98
CA HIS A 102 -1.78 -9.86 14.66
C HIS A 102 -2.98 -9.89 13.71
N GLU A 103 -2.95 -10.71 12.66
CA GLU A 103 -4.10 -10.84 11.74
C GLU A 103 -5.37 -11.33 12.46
N GLN A 104 -5.25 -12.27 13.40
CA GLN A 104 -6.38 -12.67 14.24
C GLN A 104 -6.97 -11.48 15.03
N GLN A 105 -6.11 -10.60 15.54
CA GLN A 105 -6.53 -9.42 16.29
C GLN A 105 -7.17 -8.38 15.37
N HIS A 106 -6.63 -8.17 14.17
CA HIS A 106 -7.21 -7.27 13.18
C HIS A 106 -8.60 -7.75 12.74
N VAL A 107 -8.75 -9.03 12.38
CA VAL A 107 -10.06 -9.65 12.09
C VAL A 107 -11.06 -9.40 13.22
N ALA A 108 -10.64 -9.59 14.48
CA ALA A 108 -11.50 -9.36 15.64
C ALA A 108 -11.90 -7.89 15.79
N VAL A 109 -10.97 -6.95 15.54
CA VAL A 109 -11.24 -5.51 15.56
C VAL A 109 -12.27 -5.14 14.49
N PHE A 110 -12.04 -5.48 13.22
CA PHE A 110 -12.95 -5.10 12.13
C PHE A 110 -14.32 -5.78 12.24
N THR A 111 -14.36 -7.03 12.70
CA THR A 111 -15.63 -7.71 13.01
C THR A 111 -16.41 -6.92 14.06
N ARG A 112 -15.76 -6.49 15.14
CA ARG A 112 -16.41 -5.69 16.19
C ARG A 112 -16.85 -4.31 15.67
N LEU A 113 -16.02 -3.64 14.86
CA LEU A 113 -16.36 -2.34 14.27
C LEU A 113 -17.61 -2.45 13.38
N LEU A 114 -17.68 -3.47 12.53
CA LEU A 114 -18.84 -3.72 11.67
C LEU A 114 -20.11 -4.00 12.47
N VAL A 115 -20.04 -4.90 13.45
CA VAL A 115 -21.19 -5.21 14.33
C VAL A 115 -21.68 -3.96 15.07
N ASN A 116 -20.76 -3.16 15.63
CA ASN A 116 -21.10 -1.93 16.33
C ASN A 116 -21.68 -0.85 15.41
N SER A 117 -21.30 -0.85 14.13
CA SER A 117 -21.89 0.06 13.13
C SER A 117 -23.30 -0.35 12.68
N GLY A 118 -23.81 -1.50 13.14
CA GLY A 118 -25.10 -2.07 12.71
C GLY A 118 -25.04 -2.76 11.34
N ALA A 119 -23.85 -2.95 10.78
CA ALA A 119 -23.67 -3.63 9.50
C ALA A 119 -23.91 -5.14 9.63
N THR A 120 -24.48 -5.75 8.59
CA THR A 120 -24.52 -7.20 8.47
C THR A 120 -23.13 -7.72 8.09
N LEU A 121 -22.66 -8.74 8.83
CA LEU A 121 -21.43 -9.46 8.50
C LEU A 121 -21.71 -10.47 7.40
N ASP A 122 -20.96 -10.34 6.32
CA ASP A 122 -20.94 -11.33 5.25
C ASP A 122 -20.16 -12.59 5.71
N ALA A 123 -20.47 -13.76 5.14
CA ALA A 123 -19.74 -14.97 5.45
C ALA A 123 -18.28 -14.84 4.99
N ALA A 124 -17.34 -15.31 5.81
CA ALA A 124 -15.92 -15.31 5.43
C ALA A 124 -15.72 -16.08 4.12
N PRO A 125 -14.96 -15.53 3.15
CA PRO A 125 -14.67 -16.22 1.90
C PRO A 125 -13.89 -17.52 2.12
N ARG A 126 -13.93 -18.41 1.13
CA ARG A 126 -13.01 -19.56 1.07
C ARG A 126 -11.78 -19.16 0.28
N PHE A 127 -10.62 -19.63 0.74
CA PHE A 127 -9.34 -19.24 0.17
C PHE A 127 -8.56 -20.42 -0.40
N ASP A 128 -8.01 -20.23 -1.60
CA ASP A 128 -7.06 -21.09 -2.29
C ASP A 128 -5.82 -20.27 -2.67
N PHE A 129 -4.78 -20.37 -1.85
CA PHE A 129 -3.55 -19.60 -2.01
C PHE A 129 -2.66 -20.04 -3.16
N THR A 130 -2.99 -21.16 -3.82
CA THR A 130 -2.33 -21.52 -5.08
C THR A 130 -2.81 -20.62 -6.23
N GLY A 131 -3.93 -19.90 -6.05
CA GLY A 131 -4.58 -19.12 -7.11
C GLY A 131 -5.26 -20.00 -8.16
N SER A 132 -5.42 -21.30 -7.94
CA SER A 132 -6.07 -22.23 -8.86
C SER A 132 -7.60 -22.14 -8.85
N LYS A 133 -8.17 -21.32 -7.96
CA LYS A 133 -9.61 -21.17 -7.77
C LYS A 133 -10.28 -22.52 -7.49
N ASN A 134 -9.74 -23.24 -6.52
CA ASN A 134 -10.17 -24.60 -6.16
C ASN A 134 -10.16 -25.55 -7.37
N GLY A 135 -9.08 -25.49 -8.15
CA GLY A 135 -8.84 -26.35 -9.31
C GLY A 135 -9.61 -25.96 -10.58
N THR A 136 -10.30 -24.82 -10.61
CA THR A 136 -11.01 -24.36 -11.82
C THR A 136 -10.08 -23.69 -12.85
N GLN A 137 -8.85 -23.35 -12.46
CA GLN A 137 -7.79 -22.86 -13.36
C GLN A 137 -6.40 -23.37 -12.95
N ALA A 138 -5.39 -23.13 -13.80
CA ALA A 138 -4.01 -23.45 -13.47
C ALA A 138 -3.53 -22.64 -12.25
N ALA A 139 -2.80 -23.28 -11.33
CA ALA A 139 -2.25 -22.63 -10.16
C ALA A 139 -1.21 -21.56 -10.54
N LEU A 140 -1.34 -20.39 -9.94
CA LEU A 140 -0.37 -19.29 -10.05
C LEU A 140 0.85 -19.55 -9.14
N TYR A 141 0.61 -20.13 -7.97
CA TYR A 141 1.60 -20.43 -6.93
C TYR A 141 1.47 -21.89 -6.45
N PRO A 142 1.76 -22.88 -7.31
CA PRO A 142 1.47 -24.29 -7.03
C PRO A 142 2.23 -24.85 -5.81
N ASP A 143 3.36 -24.25 -5.45
CA ASP A 143 4.24 -24.68 -4.36
C ASP A 143 4.21 -23.74 -3.15
N VAL A 144 3.20 -22.87 -3.02
CA VAL A 144 3.12 -21.84 -1.96
C VAL A 144 3.26 -22.39 -0.53
N PHE A 145 2.85 -23.63 -0.26
CA PHE A 145 3.00 -24.27 1.06
C PHE A 145 4.03 -25.41 1.09
N THR A 146 4.79 -25.61 0.01
CA THR A 146 5.88 -26.60 -0.05
C THR A 146 7.24 -25.96 -0.32
N ASN A 147 7.24 -24.69 -0.74
CA ASN A 147 8.42 -23.88 -1.01
C ASN A 147 8.34 -22.55 -0.26
N PHE A 148 9.23 -22.35 0.71
CA PHE A 148 9.23 -21.16 1.55
C PHE A 148 9.54 -19.87 0.78
N ASP A 149 10.29 -19.93 -0.31
CA ASP A 149 10.55 -18.75 -1.14
C ASP A 149 9.31 -18.33 -1.93
N THR A 150 8.49 -19.28 -2.40
CA THR A 150 7.18 -18.98 -2.99
C THR A 150 6.24 -18.42 -1.93
N PHE A 151 6.18 -19.05 -0.75
CA PHE A 151 5.41 -18.56 0.39
C PHE A 151 5.72 -17.09 0.71
N LEU A 152 7.00 -16.74 0.88
CA LEU A 152 7.38 -15.37 1.22
C LEU A 152 7.10 -14.35 0.10
N ARG A 153 7.08 -14.78 -1.17
CA ARG A 153 6.64 -13.92 -2.29
C ARG A 153 5.14 -13.64 -2.22
N VAL A 154 4.33 -14.66 -1.94
CA VAL A 154 2.87 -14.49 -1.78
C VAL A 154 2.58 -13.66 -0.51
N ALA A 155 3.26 -13.94 0.60
CA ALA A 155 3.19 -13.14 1.83
C ALA A 155 3.46 -11.66 1.51
N GLN A 156 4.57 -11.36 0.83
CA GLN A 156 4.89 -9.98 0.45
C GLN A 156 3.79 -9.34 -0.41
N LEU A 157 3.21 -10.06 -1.37
CA LEU A 157 2.13 -9.55 -2.21
C LEU A 157 0.89 -9.17 -1.37
N LEU A 158 0.52 -10.01 -0.41
CA LEU A 158 -0.64 -9.77 0.47
C LEU A 158 -0.38 -8.54 1.35
N GLU A 159 0.74 -8.55 2.08
CA GLU A 159 1.13 -7.49 3.00
C GLU A 159 1.23 -6.12 2.31
N ASP A 160 1.82 -6.07 1.11
CA ASP A 160 1.88 -4.84 0.32
C ASP A 160 0.50 -4.37 -0.14
N THR A 161 -0.36 -5.32 -0.51
CA THR A 161 -1.75 -5.02 -0.87
C THR A 161 -2.48 -4.44 0.34
N GLY A 162 -2.30 -5.02 1.54
CA GLY A 162 -2.86 -4.55 2.80
C GLY A 162 -2.43 -3.11 3.12
N VAL A 163 -1.12 -2.85 3.19
CA VAL A 163 -0.54 -1.51 3.43
C VAL A 163 -1.15 -0.48 2.50
N ARG A 164 -1.10 -0.74 1.18
CA ARG A 164 -1.56 0.21 0.18
C ARG A 164 -3.08 0.37 0.18
N ALA A 165 -3.84 -0.70 0.43
CA ALA A 165 -5.30 -0.64 0.54
C ALA A 165 -5.73 0.20 1.74
N TYR A 166 -5.11 0.02 2.91
CA TYR A 166 -5.37 0.86 4.08
C TYR A 166 -5.13 2.34 3.80
N LYS A 167 -4.01 2.67 3.14
CA LYS A 167 -3.71 4.04 2.74
C LYS A 167 -4.75 4.58 1.76
N GLY A 168 -5.15 3.78 0.77
CA GLY A 168 -6.17 4.17 -0.22
C GLY A 168 -7.57 4.33 0.36
N GLN A 169 -7.89 3.64 1.47
CA GLN A 169 -9.20 3.78 2.11
C GLN A 169 -9.27 4.90 3.16
N ALA A 170 -8.14 5.50 3.54
CA ALA A 170 -8.09 6.52 4.59
C ALA A 170 -9.01 7.72 4.32
N GLU A 171 -9.18 8.14 3.05
CA GLU A 171 -10.03 9.27 2.68
C GLU A 171 -11.53 9.02 2.95
N TYR A 172 -11.97 7.77 2.95
CA TYR A 172 -13.38 7.40 3.16
C TYR A 172 -13.75 7.27 4.64
N VAL A 173 -12.74 7.24 5.53
CA VAL A 173 -12.93 7.21 7.00
C VAL A 173 -12.43 8.48 7.69
N GLN A 174 -11.87 9.45 6.95
CA GLN A 174 -11.21 10.64 7.50
C GLN A 174 -12.11 11.54 8.39
N PHE A 175 -13.43 11.43 8.28
CA PHE A 175 -14.40 12.21 9.06
C PHE A 175 -14.86 11.50 10.34
N ASP A 176 -14.43 10.26 10.56
CA ASP A 176 -14.62 9.54 11.82
C ASP A 176 -13.25 9.33 12.48
N ASN A 177 -12.96 10.14 13.50
CA ASN A 177 -11.67 10.12 14.20
C ASN A 177 -11.31 8.72 14.72
N PHE A 178 -12.30 7.95 15.19
CA PHE A 178 -12.07 6.64 15.75
C PHE A 178 -11.73 5.61 14.67
N LEU A 179 -12.43 5.65 13.53
CA LEU A 179 -12.12 4.79 12.39
C LEU A 179 -10.79 5.17 11.74
N LEU A 180 -10.51 6.45 11.58
CA LEU A 180 -9.23 6.93 11.05
C LEU A 180 -8.07 6.51 11.94
N GLU A 181 -8.19 6.70 13.27
CA GLU A 181 -7.16 6.28 14.22
C GLU A 181 -6.94 4.76 14.19
N SER A 182 -8.03 3.98 14.10
CA SER A 182 -7.96 2.53 13.97
C SER A 182 -7.22 2.12 12.69
N ALA A 183 -7.58 2.70 11.55
CA ALA A 183 -6.98 2.41 10.25
C ALA A 183 -5.47 2.74 10.21
N VAL A 184 -5.06 3.91 10.73
CA VAL A 184 -3.64 4.33 10.73
C VAL A 184 -2.78 3.45 11.67
N ARG A 185 -3.36 2.97 12.78
CA ARG A 185 -2.68 2.04 13.70
C ARG A 185 -2.46 0.68 13.05
N VAL A 186 -3.48 0.10 12.40
CA VAL A 186 -3.38 -1.18 11.67
C VAL A 186 -2.41 -1.06 10.50
N HIS A 187 -2.53 -0.02 9.67
CA HIS A 187 -1.58 0.28 8.59
C HIS A 187 -0.12 0.26 9.04
N SER A 188 0.17 0.76 10.24
CA SER A 188 1.53 0.76 10.79
C SER A 188 2.01 -0.64 11.21
N VAL A 189 1.11 -1.57 11.52
CA VAL A 189 1.40 -2.97 11.81
C VAL A 189 1.66 -3.71 10.49
N GLU A 190 0.80 -3.57 9.49
CA GLU A 190 0.99 -4.13 8.14
C GLU A 190 2.35 -3.72 7.54
N ALA A 191 2.72 -2.44 7.64
CA ALA A 191 4.01 -1.97 7.13
C ALA A 191 5.21 -2.65 7.81
N ARG A 192 5.07 -3.05 9.07
CA ARG A 192 6.12 -3.80 9.80
C ARG A 192 6.15 -5.26 9.36
N HIS A 193 5.02 -5.88 9.11
CA HIS A 193 4.95 -7.25 8.57
C HIS A 193 5.55 -7.29 7.17
N ALA A 194 5.13 -6.41 6.27
CA ALA A 194 5.69 -6.22 4.94
C ALA A 194 7.23 -6.08 4.96
N SER A 195 7.77 -5.25 5.86
CA SER A 195 9.22 -5.07 6.04
C SER A 195 9.92 -6.30 6.62
N HIS A 196 9.25 -7.03 7.52
CA HIS A 196 9.78 -8.25 8.10
C HIS A 196 9.84 -9.40 7.08
N ILE A 197 8.76 -9.63 6.34
CA ILE A 197 8.72 -10.63 5.24
C ILE A 197 9.83 -10.35 4.22
N ARG A 198 10.02 -9.10 3.80
CA ARG A 198 11.14 -8.69 2.94
C ARG A 198 12.50 -9.00 3.54
N THR A 199 12.66 -8.82 4.84
CA THR A 199 13.90 -9.15 5.55
C THR A 199 14.17 -10.66 5.49
N MET A 200 13.14 -11.50 5.70
CA MET A 200 13.26 -12.96 5.55
C MET A 200 13.64 -13.33 4.11
N ARG A 201 13.03 -12.68 3.10
CA ARG A 201 13.40 -12.86 1.69
C ARG A 201 14.86 -12.51 1.41
N ARG A 202 15.35 -11.39 1.96
CA ARG A 202 16.77 -10.98 1.82
C ARG A 202 17.73 -11.98 2.45
N GLN A 203 17.40 -12.51 3.63
CA GLN A 203 18.21 -13.54 4.30
C GLN A 203 18.33 -14.82 3.45
N ARG A 204 17.36 -15.02 2.54
CA ARG A 204 17.34 -16.12 1.56
C ARG A 204 17.89 -15.72 0.18
N GLY A 205 18.52 -14.55 0.06
CA GLY A 205 19.23 -14.10 -1.14
C GLY A 205 18.38 -13.29 -2.13
N ALA A 206 17.14 -12.94 -1.81
CA ALA A 206 16.34 -12.07 -2.67
C ALA A 206 16.89 -10.63 -2.68
N THR A 207 16.92 -10.00 -3.85
CA THR A 207 17.17 -8.55 -3.97
C THR A 207 15.85 -7.82 -3.71
N VAL A 208 15.65 -7.33 -2.50
CA VAL A 208 14.44 -6.60 -2.10
C VAL A 208 14.76 -5.61 -0.98
N LYS A 209 14.16 -4.42 -0.99
CA LYS A 209 14.29 -3.42 0.09
C LYS A 209 13.39 -3.78 1.29
N SER A 210 13.35 -2.93 2.32
CA SER A 210 12.43 -3.11 3.47
C SER A 210 11.05 -2.48 3.24
N TRP A 211 10.88 -1.77 2.14
CA TRP A 211 9.68 -1.09 1.66
C TRP A 211 9.53 -1.44 0.16
N VAL A 212 8.44 -1.03 -0.47
CA VAL A 212 8.24 -1.25 -1.91
C VAL A 212 9.26 -0.45 -2.71
N SER A 213 9.85 -1.05 -3.75
CA SER A 213 10.79 -0.35 -4.62
C SER A 213 10.74 -0.88 -6.05
N PRO A 214 10.83 0.01 -7.06
CA PRO A 214 11.03 -0.38 -8.45
C PRO A 214 12.30 -1.19 -8.71
N SER A 215 13.25 -1.19 -7.77
CA SER A 215 14.49 -1.97 -7.83
C SER A 215 14.40 -3.36 -7.20
N ASP A 216 13.25 -3.71 -6.62
CA ASP A 216 13.03 -5.03 -6.05
C ASP A 216 12.96 -6.10 -7.15
N ALA A 217 13.43 -7.31 -6.83
CA ALA A 217 13.26 -8.47 -7.69
C ALA A 217 11.75 -8.74 -7.88
N PRO A 218 11.28 -8.86 -9.14
CA PRO A 218 9.85 -8.97 -9.43
C PRO A 218 9.27 -10.24 -8.80
N ILE A 219 8.12 -10.10 -8.14
CA ILE A 219 7.37 -11.22 -7.56
C ILE A 219 6.06 -11.49 -8.31
N THR A 220 5.76 -10.68 -9.32
CA THR A 220 4.57 -10.75 -10.16
C THR A 220 4.96 -10.69 -11.64
N THR A 221 4.03 -11.08 -12.50
CA THR A 221 4.19 -10.98 -13.96
C THR A 221 3.59 -9.68 -14.46
N ALA A 222 4.31 -8.92 -15.28
CA ALA A 222 3.80 -7.67 -15.86
C ALA A 222 2.46 -7.90 -16.58
N GLY A 223 1.46 -7.05 -16.30
CA GLY A 223 0.11 -7.18 -16.81
C GLY A 223 -0.79 -8.19 -16.09
N SER A 224 -0.28 -8.96 -15.12
CA SER A 224 -1.12 -9.80 -14.26
C SER A 224 -1.93 -8.98 -13.27
N VAL A 225 -3.00 -9.56 -12.73
CA VAL A 225 -3.77 -8.94 -11.63
C VAL A 225 -2.88 -8.70 -10.41
N ALA A 226 -1.97 -9.62 -10.08
CA ALA A 226 -1.02 -9.44 -8.98
C ALA A 226 -0.12 -8.21 -9.18
N ALA A 227 0.30 -7.91 -10.42
CA ALA A 227 1.12 -6.74 -10.70
C ALA A 227 0.38 -5.41 -10.43
N LYS A 228 -0.96 -5.40 -10.39
CA LYS A 228 -1.73 -4.20 -10.03
C LYS A 228 -1.48 -3.77 -8.58
N ALA A 229 -1.11 -4.70 -7.70
CA ALA A 229 -0.69 -4.40 -6.32
C ALA A 229 0.57 -3.52 -6.24
N TYR A 230 1.27 -3.29 -7.35
CA TYR A 230 2.48 -2.45 -7.45
C TYR A 230 2.33 -1.30 -8.45
N ALA A 231 1.16 -1.11 -9.06
CA ALA A 231 0.95 -0.06 -10.03
C ALA A 231 1.10 1.33 -9.37
N GLY A 232 1.89 2.22 -9.98
CA GLY A 232 2.10 3.58 -9.50
C GLY A 232 3.24 3.74 -8.50
N GLU A 233 3.82 2.66 -7.97
CA GLU A 233 4.95 2.71 -7.01
C GLU A 233 6.24 3.33 -7.60
N GLU A 234 6.25 3.61 -8.90
CA GLU A 234 7.27 4.38 -9.61
C GLU A 234 7.01 5.90 -9.62
N ASN A 235 5.90 6.37 -9.05
CA ASN A 235 5.49 7.77 -9.07
C ASN A 235 6.43 8.65 -8.24
N TYR A 236 7.06 9.61 -8.92
CA TYR A 236 7.93 10.62 -8.30
C TYR A 236 7.17 11.91 -7.92
N ALA A 237 5.86 11.97 -8.14
CA ALA A 237 5.00 13.10 -7.81
C ALA A 237 3.84 12.63 -6.91
N GLN A 238 3.81 13.13 -5.68
CA GLN A 238 2.80 12.78 -4.69
C GLN A 238 1.72 13.86 -4.64
N TYR A 239 0.46 13.46 -4.64
CA TYR A 239 -0.67 14.38 -4.60
C TYR A 239 -1.57 14.08 -3.40
N LEU A 240 -2.03 15.15 -2.74
CA LEU A 240 -3.13 15.11 -1.79
C LEU A 240 -4.45 15.46 -2.50
N ALA A 241 -5.55 15.24 -1.78
CA ALA A 241 -6.90 15.62 -2.23
C ALA A 241 -6.93 17.05 -2.81
N GLY A 242 -7.68 17.21 -3.91
CA GLY A 242 -7.73 18.47 -4.66
C GLY A 242 -6.53 18.71 -5.60
N ASN A 243 -5.73 17.67 -5.89
CA ASN A 243 -4.55 17.75 -6.76
C ASN A 243 -3.46 18.68 -6.20
N ASN A 244 -3.35 18.70 -4.87
CA ASN A 244 -2.34 19.46 -4.15
C ASN A 244 -1.04 18.64 -4.16
N LEU A 245 -0.07 19.06 -4.98
CA LEU A 245 1.24 18.42 -5.02
C LEU A 245 1.91 18.55 -3.64
N VAL A 246 2.37 17.44 -3.08
CA VAL A 246 3.24 17.44 -1.90
C VAL A 246 4.59 18.00 -2.34
N PRO A 247 4.99 19.19 -1.87
CA PRO A 247 6.24 19.78 -2.29
C PRO A 247 7.39 19.00 -1.66
N PHE A 248 8.14 18.27 -2.48
CA PHE A 248 9.48 17.85 -2.12
C PHE A 248 10.36 19.09 -2.21
N VAL A 249 10.50 19.80 -1.08
CA VAL A 249 11.58 20.78 -0.95
C VAL A 249 12.91 20.08 -1.29
N ASP A 250 13.89 20.83 -1.78
CA ASP A 250 15.13 20.36 -2.45
C ASP A 250 16.00 19.31 -1.69
N ASN A 251 15.54 18.79 -0.53
CA ASN A 251 16.23 17.93 0.42
C ASN A 251 15.54 16.56 0.71
N LEU A 252 14.59 16.10 -0.12
CA LEU A 252 14.14 14.70 -0.08
C LEU A 252 14.43 14.00 -1.41
N PRO A 253 14.88 12.73 -1.37
CA PRO A 253 15.28 11.91 -0.22
C PRO A 253 16.53 12.39 0.55
N ILE A 254 16.72 11.82 1.75
CA ILE A 254 18.00 11.85 2.48
C ILE A 254 19.15 11.38 1.55
N ASN A 255 19.96 12.33 1.07
CA ASN A 255 21.13 12.08 0.23
C ASN A 255 22.41 12.03 1.10
N ILE A 256 22.51 10.99 1.94
CA ILE A 256 23.71 10.73 2.77
C ILE A 256 24.70 9.79 2.07
N ALA A 257 24.53 9.52 0.77
CA ALA A 257 25.42 8.61 0.05
C ALA A 257 26.79 9.25 -0.21
N THR A 258 27.85 8.45 -0.13
CA THR A 258 29.20 8.86 -0.53
C THR A 258 29.72 7.87 -1.59
N PRO A 259 29.90 8.29 -2.86
CA PRO A 259 29.64 9.63 -3.40
C PRO A 259 28.12 9.99 -3.41
N PRO A 260 27.78 11.29 -3.51
CA PRO A 260 26.39 11.74 -3.59
C PRO A 260 25.63 11.06 -4.74
N LEU A 261 24.35 10.77 -4.52
CA LEU A 261 23.49 10.19 -5.55
C LEU A 261 23.27 11.17 -6.71
N SER A 262 23.10 10.64 -7.92
CA SER A 262 22.68 11.43 -9.08
C SER A 262 21.24 11.95 -8.89
N GLN A 263 20.87 13.02 -9.61
CA GLN A 263 19.50 13.57 -9.55
C GLN A 263 18.43 12.51 -9.88
N ALA A 264 18.71 11.62 -10.83
CA ALA A 264 17.80 10.52 -11.18
C ALA A 264 17.66 9.50 -10.03
N ALA A 265 18.75 9.17 -9.34
CA ALA A 265 18.72 8.30 -8.17
C ALA A 265 18.05 8.96 -6.96
N ILE A 266 18.12 10.30 -6.85
CA ILE A 266 17.39 11.08 -5.84
C ILE A 266 15.88 11.04 -6.13
N LEU A 267 15.47 11.30 -7.38
CA LEU A 267 14.06 11.22 -7.77
C LEU A 267 13.47 9.81 -7.60
N ALA A 268 14.24 8.77 -7.92
CA ALA A 268 13.79 7.38 -7.71
C ALA A 268 13.47 7.08 -6.24
N LYS A 269 14.16 7.72 -5.28
CA LYS A 269 13.85 7.56 -3.86
C LYS A 269 12.65 8.39 -3.38
N VAL A 270 12.15 9.34 -4.16
CA VAL A 270 10.88 10.02 -3.84
C VAL A 270 9.75 9.00 -3.92
N ALA A 271 9.73 8.18 -4.97
CA ALA A 271 8.79 7.07 -5.09
C ALA A 271 8.93 6.10 -3.90
N GLU A 272 10.16 5.74 -3.53
CA GLU A 272 10.44 4.85 -2.38
C GLU A 272 10.17 5.46 -0.99
N ALA A 273 9.83 6.75 -0.90
CA ALA A 273 9.49 7.40 0.37
C ALA A 273 8.00 7.27 0.72
N PHE A 274 7.17 6.80 -0.22
CA PHE A 274 5.72 6.68 -0.06
C PHE A 274 5.24 5.39 -0.72
N ASP A 275 4.59 4.51 0.04
CA ASP A 275 3.78 3.47 -0.58
C ASP A 275 2.54 4.14 -1.20
N GLU A 276 2.23 3.94 -2.47
CA GLU A 276 1.11 4.60 -3.13
C GLU A 276 -0.23 4.03 -2.63
N PRO A 277 -1.28 4.85 -2.47
CA PRO A 277 -2.61 4.32 -2.14
C PRO A 277 -3.09 3.35 -3.22
N LEU A 278 -3.72 2.26 -2.80
CA LEU A 278 -4.41 1.31 -3.68
C LEU A 278 -5.92 1.48 -3.50
N ASP A 279 -6.64 1.71 -4.59
CA ASP A 279 -8.09 1.80 -4.54
C ASP A 279 -8.72 0.44 -4.18
N ALA A 280 -9.96 0.47 -3.68
CA ALA A 280 -10.65 -0.73 -3.20
C ALA A 280 -10.95 -1.73 -4.32
N LEU A 281 -11.20 -1.25 -5.54
CA LEU A 281 -11.49 -2.13 -6.68
C LEU A 281 -10.25 -2.98 -6.95
N THR A 282 -9.09 -2.35 -7.06
CA THR A 282 -7.83 -3.01 -7.30
C THR A 282 -7.44 -3.91 -6.14
N ALA A 283 -7.60 -3.48 -4.89
CA ALA A 283 -7.37 -4.32 -3.71
C ALA A 283 -8.26 -5.58 -3.73
N THR A 284 -9.54 -5.42 -4.09
CA THR A 284 -10.49 -6.53 -4.23
C THR A 284 -10.10 -7.47 -5.37
N GLU A 285 -9.65 -6.94 -6.52
CA GLU A 285 -9.17 -7.75 -7.64
C GLU A 285 -7.96 -8.60 -7.22
N VAL A 286 -6.98 -8.02 -6.51
CA VAL A 286 -5.80 -8.76 -6.02
C VAL A 286 -6.21 -9.83 -5.01
N ALA A 287 -7.03 -9.49 -4.01
CA ALA A 287 -7.56 -10.47 -3.05
C ALA A 287 -8.35 -11.59 -3.75
N SER A 288 -9.08 -11.24 -4.82
CA SER A 288 -9.86 -12.21 -5.59
C SER A 288 -9.00 -13.29 -6.23
N LEU A 289 -7.69 -13.10 -6.43
CA LEU A 289 -6.81 -14.17 -6.92
C LEU A 289 -6.93 -15.44 -6.08
N PHE A 290 -7.19 -15.29 -4.78
CA PHE A 290 -7.19 -16.37 -3.81
C PHE A 290 -8.59 -16.76 -3.32
N ILE A 291 -9.64 -16.03 -3.67
CA ILE A 291 -11.02 -16.34 -3.24
C ILE A 291 -11.71 -17.28 -4.24
N TYR A 292 -12.44 -18.29 -3.79
CA TYR A 292 -13.22 -19.20 -4.65
C TYR A 292 -14.59 -19.56 -4.08
#